data_AF-A0ABD6CVS8-F1
#
_entry.id   AF-A0ABD6CVS8-F1
#
_cell.length_a   1.000
_cell.length_b   1.000
_cell.length_c   1.000
_cell.angle_alpha   90.00
_cell.angle_beta   90.00
_cell.angle_gamma   90.00
#
_symmetry.space_group_name_H-M   'P 1'
#
loop_
_entity.id
_entity.type
_entity.pdbx_description
1 polymer ?
#
loop_
_entity_poly.entity_id
_entity_poly.type
_entity_poly.pdbx_seq_one_letter_code
_entity_poly.pdbx_strand_id
1 'polypeptide(L)'
;MSLRPRTVVALVLLLLVASPAASAVAQDTGVDGPVGTVAAQEDDETGEEEEGGVEGAIEGFIEAQGTTGAVIVLLGGVLLLTACTEKLISYLARASVNMKMSLFALAIIFTGFEFDDTILALVLSGGGLEQAALGTALGTGLAIIGVTLALAAVVRPFPVDLPNDYIVVFGLAPLVLVPFVLLGTLTAVHGVVLTAFFVFAFGYIIVRERQREVPVFRNTELGEQLRSDGGTATRSDALEEIPEERVLGDLANSGLVWIALSLVALAGIVFAAMLLEGGSEVVIEGFGISETVFGATFLTLLLTFEDIMLTIEPVRRGFPEIGVGNVIGSVLFSVTGNIGVITFLSEVTISPSVLTVHLPAMIVVTAIAAYCFYEGEMKRWHGCLLGGLYVAYWVVALVVFSGVPIGE
;
A
#
# COMPACT_ATOMS: atom_id res chain seq x y z
N MET A 1 7.93 -16.13 -20.20
CA MET A 1 8.28 -17.10 -19.14
C MET A 1 7.48 -16.69 -17.90
N SER A 2 6.32 -17.31 -17.68
CA SER A 2 5.39 -16.97 -16.60
C SER A 2 5.97 -17.42 -15.25
N LEU A 3 6.37 -16.46 -14.43
CA LEU A 3 6.78 -16.72 -13.06
C LEU A 3 5.56 -17.22 -12.29
N ARG A 4 5.67 -18.42 -11.71
CA ARG A 4 4.62 -19.02 -10.87
C ARG A 4 4.45 -18.14 -9.61
N PRO A 5 3.26 -18.07 -9.00
CA PRO A 5 3.03 -17.31 -7.76
C PRO A 5 4.05 -17.62 -6.66
N ARG A 6 4.53 -18.88 -6.59
CA ARG A 6 5.63 -19.33 -5.71
C ARG A 6 6.95 -18.56 -5.90
N THR A 7 7.24 -18.08 -7.10
CA THR A 7 8.47 -17.32 -7.41
C THR A 7 8.35 -15.86 -7.01
N VAL A 8 7.13 -15.29 -7.02
CA VAL A 8 6.86 -13.96 -6.46
C VAL A 8 6.99 -14.02 -4.94
N VAL A 9 6.36 -15.02 -4.30
CA VAL A 9 6.50 -15.27 -2.86
C VAL A 9 7.98 -15.48 -2.46
N ALA A 10 8.76 -16.25 -3.22
CA ALA A 10 10.18 -16.46 -2.93
C ALA A 10 11.05 -15.21 -3.17
N LEU A 11 10.77 -14.41 -4.20
CA LEU A 11 11.48 -13.16 -4.47
C LEU A 11 11.16 -12.09 -3.40
N VAL A 12 9.91 -12.07 -2.92
CA VAL A 12 9.43 -11.20 -1.85
C VAL A 12 10.01 -11.62 -0.50
N LEU A 13 10.06 -12.92 -0.18
CA LEU A 13 10.79 -13.46 0.99
C LEU A 13 12.29 -13.15 0.93
N LEU A 14 12.89 -13.13 -0.27
CA LEU A 14 14.29 -12.74 -0.43
C LEU A 14 14.52 -11.24 -0.22
N LEU A 15 13.57 -10.40 -0.62
CA LEU A 15 13.60 -8.94 -0.40
C LEU A 15 13.33 -8.59 1.08
N LEU A 16 12.43 -9.35 1.74
CA LEU A 16 12.18 -9.32 3.19
C LEU A 16 13.45 -9.57 4.00
N VAL A 17 14.28 -10.52 3.57
CA VAL A 17 15.57 -10.86 4.21
C VAL A 17 16.69 -9.88 3.83
N ALA A 18 16.55 -9.15 2.71
CA ALA A 18 17.59 -8.26 2.18
C ALA A 18 17.41 -6.77 2.57
N SER A 19 16.40 -6.43 3.37
CA SER A 19 16.25 -5.08 3.91
C SER A 19 17.37 -4.76 4.92
N PRO A 20 18.00 -3.56 4.88
CA PRO A 20 19.21 -3.25 5.67
C PRO A 20 19.01 -3.23 7.20
N ALA A 21 17.79 -3.43 7.70
CA ALA A 21 17.51 -3.52 9.13
C ALA A 21 18.20 -4.74 9.81
N ALA A 22 18.70 -5.71 9.04
CA ALA A 22 19.39 -6.89 9.58
C ALA A 22 20.90 -6.69 9.87
N SER A 23 21.49 -5.52 9.61
CA SER A 23 22.95 -5.33 9.73
C SER A 23 23.45 -4.67 11.03
N ALA A 24 22.58 -4.29 11.97
CA ALA A 24 23.00 -3.51 13.14
C ALA A 24 23.24 -4.32 14.43
N VAL A 25 23.01 -5.64 14.47
CA VAL A 25 23.14 -6.43 15.71
C VAL A 25 24.02 -7.66 15.49
N ALA A 26 25.28 -7.43 15.13
CA ALA A 26 26.31 -8.45 15.16
C ALA A 26 27.66 -7.86 15.55
N GLN A 27 27.71 -7.16 16.69
CA GLN A 27 28.95 -6.84 17.42
C GLN A 27 28.65 -6.18 18.77
N ASP A 28 28.18 -6.97 19.74
CA ASP A 28 28.66 -6.81 21.12
C ASP A 28 28.37 -8.09 21.91
N THR A 29 29.35 -9.00 21.96
CA THR A 29 29.37 -10.07 22.95
C THR A 29 30.71 -10.02 23.65
N GLY A 30 30.73 -9.38 24.81
CA GLY A 30 31.86 -9.45 25.72
C GLY A 30 31.57 -8.70 27.01
N VAL A 31 31.05 -9.41 28.02
CA VAL A 31 31.65 -9.56 29.36
C VAL A 31 30.68 -10.30 30.29
N ASP A 32 31.23 -11.34 30.93
CA ASP A 32 30.65 -12.23 31.94
C ASP A 32 30.21 -11.54 33.25
N GLY A 33 29.18 -12.08 33.92
CA GLY A 33 28.98 -11.96 35.37
C GLY A 33 27.63 -12.53 35.88
N PRO A 34 27.56 -13.20 37.06
CA PRO A 34 26.60 -14.31 37.26
C PRO A 34 25.42 -14.03 38.22
N VAL A 35 24.31 -14.74 37.95
CA VAL A 35 23.31 -15.34 38.87
C VAL A 35 22.52 -14.45 39.85
N GLY A 36 21.19 -14.61 39.83
CA GLY A 36 20.33 -14.26 40.98
C GLY A 36 18.84 -14.50 40.75
N THR A 37 18.39 -15.76 40.85
CA THR A 37 16.97 -16.10 41.03
C THR A 37 16.47 -15.55 42.38
N VAL A 38 15.46 -14.68 42.38
CA VAL A 38 14.57 -14.50 43.53
C VAL A 38 13.16 -14.23 43.01
N ALA A 39 12.27 -15.17 43.33
CA ALA A 39 10.84 -15.00 43.23
C ALA A 39 10.37 -13.92 44.22
N ALA A 40 9.56 -12.98 43.74
CA ALA A 40 8.63 -12.22 44.56
C ALA A 40 7.38 -11.98 43.72
N GLN A 41 6.36 -12.73 44.09
CA GLN A 41 4.98 -12.60 43.68
C GLN A 41 4.42 -11.34 44.34
N GLU A 42 4.06 -10.33 43.55
CA GLU A 42 3.11 -9.30 43.96
C GLU A 42 2.04 -9.24 42.88
N ASP A 43 0.82 -9.54 43.32
CA ASP A 43 -0.42 -9.41 42.58
C ASP A 43 -0.55 -7.98 42.05
N ASP A 44 -0.60 -7.82 40.73
CA ASP A 44 -1.30 -6.70 40.12
C ASP A 44 -2.41 -7.30 39.25
N GLU A 45 -3.58 -7.45 39.88
CA GLU A 45 -4.86 -7.66 39.19
C GLU A 45 -5.12 -6.42 38.31
N THR A 46 -4.50 -6.38 37.14
CA THR A 46 -5.07 -5.69 35.98
C THR A 46 -5.76 -6.76 35.16
N GLY A 47 -7.09 -6.81 35.28
CA GLY A 47 -7.88 -7.64 34.39
C GLY A 47 -7.58 -7.22 32.96
N GLU A 48 -6.84 -8.07 32.26
CA GLU A 48 -6.82 -8.12 30.81
C GLU A 48 -8.29 -8.18 30.39
N GLU A 49 -8.79 -7.08 29.85
CA GLU A 49 -10.04 -7.12 29.09
C GLU A 49 -9.79 -8.16 28.01
N GLU A 50 -10.43 -9.33 28.11
CA GLU A 50 -10.48 -10.32 27.03
C GLU A 50 -10.73 -9.52 25.74
N GLU A 51 -9.74 -9.47 24.84
CA GLU A 51 -9.88 -8.85 23.53
C GLU A 51 -10.93 -9.65 22.75
N GLY A 52 -12.20 -9.30 22.97
CA GLY A 52 -13.37 -9.87 22.34
C GLY A 52 -13.48 -9.36 20.91
N GLY A 53 -12.49 -9.69 20.08
CA GLY A 53 -12.35 -9.24 18.71
C GLY A 53 -11.87 -10.35 17.79
N VAL A 54 -11.75 -10.01 16.51
CA VAL A 54 -11.13 -10.89 15.51
C VAL A 54 -9.65 -11.14 15.86
N GLU A 55 -8.97 -10.13 16.40
CA GLU A 55 -7.56 -10.11 16.76
C GLU A 55 -7.27 -11.11 17.89
N GLY A 56 -7.93 -10.98 19.04
CA GLY A 56 -7.85 -11.97 20.12
C GLY A 56 -8.25 -13.41 19.71
N ALA A 57 -9.10 -13.58 18.69
CA ALA A 57 -9.40 -14.91 18.14
C ALA A 57 -8.25 -15.48 17.30
N ILE A 58 -7.50 -14.64 16.59
CA ILE A 58 -6.29 -15.01 15.86
C ILE A 58 -5.18 -15.34 16.85
N GLU A 59 -4.94 -14.48 17.82
CA GLU A 59 -3.95 -14.67 18.89
C GLU A 59 -4.22 -15.95 19.67
N GLY A 60 -5.44 -16.13 20.19
CA GLY A 60 -5.80 -17.34 20.94
C GLY A 60 -5.66 -18.63 20.11
N PHE A 61 -5.86 -18.57 18.79
CA PHE A 61 -5.57 -19.72 17.91
C PHE A 61 -4.06 -19.97 17.77
N ILE A 62 -3.27 -18.91 17.63
CA ILE A 62 -1.81 -19.00 17.52
C ILE A 62 -1.22 -19.51 18.83
N GLU A 63 -1.62 -18.98 19.98
CA GLU A 63 -1.19 -19.43 21.30
C GLU A 63 -1.47 -20.92 21.51
N ALA A 64 -2.67 -21.38 21.12
CA ALA A 64 -3.06 -22.78 21.26
C ALA A 64 -2.21 -23.75 20.40
N GLN A 65 -1.67 -23.29 19.27
CA GLN A 65 -0.91 -24.11 18.30
C GLN A 65 0.59 -23.76 18.24
N GLY A 66 1.02 -22.75 19.00
CA GLY A 66 2.36 -22.17 18.97
C GLY A 66 2.80 -21.73 17.56
N THR A 67 4.09 -21.92 17.27
CA THR A 67 4.71 -21.56 15.97
C THR A 67 4.04 -22.21 14.76
N THR A 68 3.41 -23.38 14.92
CA THR A 68 2.67 -24.02 13.82
C THR A 68 1.39 -23.26 13.51
N GLY A 69 0.71 -22.74 14.53
CA GLY A 69 -0.45 -21.84 14.38
C GLY A 69 -0.07 -20.58 13.62
N ALA A 70 1.03 -19.93 14.04
CA ALA A 70 1.55 -18.72 13.40
C ALA A 70 1.82 -18.92 11.89
N VAL A 71 2.49 -20.01 11.51
CA VAL A 71 2.76 -20.34 10.10
C VAL A 71 1.48 -20.61 9.32
N ILE A 72 0.49 -21.29 9.91
CA ILE A 72 -0.82 -21.54 9.27
C ILE A 72 -1.53 -20.21 9.02
N VAL A 73 -1.56 -19.33 10.01
CA VAL A 73 -2.17 -18.00 9.92
C VAL A 73 -1.48 -17.17 8.83
N LEU A 74 -0.15 -17.15 8.78
CA LEU A 74 0.59 -16.44 7.72
C LEU A 74 0.28 -16.94 6.32
N LEU A 75 0.33 -18.26 6.12
CA LEU A 75 0.02 -18.86 4.82
C LEU A 75 -1.45 -18.61 4.43
N GLY A 76 -2.36 -18.68 5.42
CA GLY A 76 -3.76 -18.32 5.26
C GLY A 76 -3.93 -16.88 4.82
N GLY A 77 -3.24 -15.94 5.48
CA GLY A 77 -3.23 -14.51 5.15
C GLY A 77 -2.74 -14.26 3.72
N VAL A 78 -1.59 -14.81 3.31
CA VAL A 78 -1.08 -14.64 1.93
C VAL A 78 -2.06 -15.19 0.89
N LEU A 79 -2.63 -16.37 1.14
CA LEU A 79 -3.60 -16.99 0.23
C LEU A 79 -4.88 -16.17 0.13
N LEU A 80 -5.38 -15.68 1.27
CA LEU A 80 -6.59 -14.85 1.32
C LEU A 80 -6.36 -13.50 0.65
N LEU A 81 -5.25 -12.82 0.92
CA LEU A 81 -4.88 -11.56 0.28
C LEU A 81 -4.85 -11.70 -1.24
N THR A 82 -4.20 -12.76 -1.72
CA THR A 82 -4.14 -13.08 -3.15
C THR A 82 -5.55 -13.29 -3.71
N ALA A 83 -6.35 -14.16 -3.09
CA ALA A 83 -7.70 -14.47 -3.56
C ALA A 83 -8.61 -13.23 -3.58
N CYS A 84 -8.58 -12.42 -2.52
CA CYS A 84 -9.37 -11.20 -2.42
C CYS A 84 -8.92 -10.15 -3.45
N THR A 85 -7.62 -10.01 -3.70
CA THR A 85 -7.09 -9.13 -4.76
C THR A 85 -7.58 -9.56 -6.14
N GLU A 86 -7.53 -10.85 -6.45
CA GLU A 86 -8.03 -11.40 -7.72
C GLU A 86 -9.53 -11.16 -7.91
N LYS A 87 -10.31 -11.33 -6.83
CA LYS A 87 -11.74 -11.04 -6.82
C LYS A 87 -12.02 -9.56 -6.98
N LEU A 88 -11.28 -8.69 -6.29
CA LEU A 88 -11.40 -7.24 -6.41
C LEU A 88 -11.17 -6.79 -7.86
N ILE A 89 -10.13 -7.29 -8.52
CA ILE A 89 -9.87 -7.01 -9.95
C ILE A 89 -11.09 -7.38 -10.81
N SER A 90 -11.62 -8.58 -10.61
CA SER A 90 -12.74 -9.11 -11.38
C SER A 90 -14.03 -8.32 -11.15
N TYR A 91 -14.31 -7.96 -9.89
CA TYR A 91 -15.49 -7.21 -9.50
C TYR A 91 -15.43 -5.75 -9.95
N LEU A 92 -14.29 -5.09 -9.82
CA LEU A 92 -14.10 -3.73 -10.35
C LEU A 92 -14.24 -3.72 -11.88
N ALA A 93 -13.69 -4.74 -12.57
CA ALA A 93 -13.83 -4.87 -14.02
C ALA A 93 -15.31 -4.99 -14.43
N ARG A 94 -16.11 -5.82 -13.75
CA ARG A 94 -17.55 -5.91 -14.03
C ARG A 94 -18.30 -4.63 -13.63
N ALA A 95 -18.02 -4.06 -12.47
CA ALA A 95 -18.61 -2.80 -12.03
C ALA A 95 -18.37 -1.67 -13.06
N SER A 96 -17.18 -1.61 -13.66
CA SER A 96 -16.82 -0.61 -14.67
C SER A 96 -17.75 -0.64 -15.89
N VAL A 97 -18.07 -1.85 -16.39
CA VAL A 97 -18.94 -2.06 -17.55
C VAL A 97 -20.37 -1.64 -17.24
N ASN A 98 -20.90 -2.06 -16.10
CA ASN A 98 -22.30 -1.82 -15.74
C ASN A 98 -22.55 -0.36 -15.31
N MET A 99 -21.57 0.30 -14.69
CA MET A 99 -21.70 1.69 -14.21
C MET A 99 -21.26 2.75 -15.21
N LYS A 100 -20.69 2.34 -16.37
CA LYS A 100 -20.09 3.26 -17.35
C LYS A 100 -19.02 4.18 -16.73
N MET A 101 -18.29 3.66 -15.75
CA MET A 101 -17.12 4.31 -15.16
C MET A 101 -15.89 3.59 -15.65
N SER A 102 -14.77 4.29 -15.82
CA SER A 102 -13.53 3.60 -16.17
C SER A 102 -13.04 2.74 -15.01
N LEU A 103 -12.39 1.64 -15.36
CA LEU A 103 -11.78 0.75 -14.38
C LEU A 103 -10.65 1.47 -13.60
N PHE A 104 -9.94 2.38 -14.25
CA PHE A 104 -8.96 3.26 -13.60
C PHE A 104 -9.58 4.14 -12.49
N ALA A 105 -10.72 4.80 -12.76
CA ALA A 105 -11.38 5.61 -11.75
C ALA A 105 -11.95 4.77 -10.60
N LEU A 106 -12.46 3.57 -10.89
CA LEU A 106 -12.89 2.64 -9.84
C LEU A 106 -11.70 2.15 -9.01
N ALA A 107 -10.56 1.84 -9.61
CA ALA A 107 -9.36 1.46 -8.86
C ALA A 107 -8.90 2.59 -7.92
N ILE A 108 -8.82 3.83 -8.41
CA ILE A 108 -8.52 5.00 -7.59
C ILE A 108 -9.47 5.11 -6.37
N ILE A 109 -10.76 4.81 -6.55
CA ILE A 109 -11.75 4.91 -5.46
C ILE A 109 -11.60 3.80 -4.42
N PHE A 110 -11.31 2.57 -4.87
CA PHE A 110 -11.35 1.39 -3.99
C PHE A 110 -10.00 1.02 -3.39
N THR A 111 -8.91 1.31 -4.10
CA THR A 111 -7.57 0.90 -3.68
C THR A 111 -6.65 2.10 -3.46
N GLY A 112 -6.93 3.23 -4.10
CA GLY A 112 -6.11 4.45 -3.96
C GLY A 112 -6.32 5.23 -2.65
N PHE A 113 -7.24 4.81 -1.78
CA PHE A 113 -7.39 5.38 -0.45
C PHE A 113 -6.82 4.40 0.57
N GLU A 114 -5.71 4.77 1.19
CA GLU A 114 -4.95 3.90 2.09
C GLU A 114 -5.51 4.00 3.51
N PHE A 115 -6.59 3.26 3.76
CA PHE A 115 -7.27 3.27 5.06
C PHE A 115 -6.35 2.82 6.19
N ASP A 116 -5.57 1.77 5.97
CA ASP A 116 -4.71 1.18 7.00
C ASP A 116 -3.53 2.10 7.36
N ASP A 117 -2.96 2.78 6.37
CA ASP A 117 -1.98 3.87 6.57
C ASP A 117 -2.55 5.03 7.39
N THR A 118 -3.81 5.37 7.16
CA THR A 118 -4.49 6.41 7.94
C THR A 118 -4.64 5.96 9.39
N ILE A 119 -5.07 4.72 9.62
CA ILE A 119 -5.22 4.16 10.97
C ILE A 119 -3.87 4.17 11.70
N LEU A 120 -2.81 3.69 11.07
CA LEU A 120 -1.46 3.72 11.64
C LEU A 120 -1.03 5.15 12.00
N ALA A 121 -1.25 6.09 11.07
CA ALA A 121 -0.88 7.48 11.30
C ALA A 121 -1.69 8.12 12.45
N LEU A 122 -2.96 7.74 12.60
CA LEU A 122 -3.83 8.15 13.70
C LEU A 122 -3.35 7.58 15.04
N VAL A 123 -2.98 6.29 15.08
CA VAL A 123 -2.44 5.63 16.28
C VAL A 123 -1.13 6.28 16.71
N LEU A 124 -0.21 6.51 15.78
CA LEU A 124 1.06 7.20 16.05
C LEU A 124 0.83 8.62 16.56
N SER A 125 -0.09 9.37 15.94
CA SER A 125 -0.40 10.73 16.39
C SER A 125 -1.07 10.74 17.77
N GLY A 126 -1.96 9.80 18.06
CA GLY A 126 -2.59 9.67 19.38
C GLY A 126 -1.60 9.32 20.49
N GLY A 127 -0.51 8.61 20.14
CA GLY A 127 0.60 8.29 21.03
C GLY A 127 1.64 9.41 21.21
N GLY A 128 1.43 10.60 20.65
CA GLY A 128 2.39 11.71 20.73
C GLY A 128 3.63 11.53 19.83
N LEU A 129 3.52 10.68 18.80
CA LEU A 129 4.58 10.41 17.81
C LEU A 129 4.22 11.04 16.45
N GLU A 130 3.87 12.32 16.44
CA GLU A 130 3.36 12.98 15.23
C GLU A 130 4.42 13.09 14.12
N GLN A 131 5.69 13.20 14.50
CA GLN A 131 6.81 13.17 13.55
C GLN A 131 6.96 11.79 12.90
N ALA A 132 6.69 10.71 13.64
CA ALA A 132 6.67 9.36 13.09
C ALA A 132 5.49 9.19 12.14
N ALA A 133 4.29 9.68 12.50
CA ALA A 133 3.12 9.66 11.62
C ALA A 133 3.38 10.37 10.28
N LEU A 134 3.98 11.56 10.31
CA LEU A 134 4.39 12.29 9.09
C LEU A 134 5.46 11.54 8.30
N GLY A 135 6.44 10.95 9.00
CA GLY A 135 7.50 10.13 8.40
C GLY A 135 6.94 8.91 7.68
N THR A 136 5.98 8.21 8.30
CA THR A 136 5.25 7.08 7.70
C THR A 136 4.52 7.52 6.45
N ALA A 137 3.72 8.59 6.49
CA ALA A 137 2.98 9.06 5.31
C ALA A 137 3.90 9.35 4.11
N LEU A 138 5.02 10.07 4.31
CA LEU A 138 6.00 10.31 3.24
C LEU A 138 6.76 9.05 2.82
N GLY A 139 7.03 8.16 3.78
CA GLY A 139 7.69 6.87 3.58
C GLY A 139 6.88 5.93 2.70
N THR A 140 5.59 5.74 2.99
CA THR A 140 4.66 4.96 2.18
C THR A 140 4.58 5.52 0.76
N GLY A 141 4.40 6.85 0.63
CA GLY A 141 4.40 7.54 -0.67
C GLY A 141 5.62 7.21 -1.54
N LEU A 142 6.80 7.23 -0.93
CA LEU A 142 8.05 6.83 -1.58
C LEU A 142 8.12 5.32 -1.87
N ALA A 143 7.64 4.47 -0.96
CA ALA A 143 7.63 3.02 -1.12
C ALA A 143 6.69 2.57 -2.25
N ILE A 144 5.52 3.19 -2.39
CA ILE A 144 4.57 2.91 -3.49
C ILE A 144 5.25 3.13 -4.86
N ILE A 145 6.03 4.20 -5.00
CA ILE A 145 6.72 4.49 -6.26
C ILE A 145 7.99 3.63 -6.41
N GLY A 146 8.79 3.60 -5.35
CA GLY A 146 10.13 3.02 -5.32
C GLY A 146 10.16 1.50 -5.23
N VAL A 147 9.13 0.89 -4.66
CA VAL A 147 9.02 -0.56 -4.48
C VAL A 147 7.86 -1.07 -5.32
N THR A 148 6.65 -0.61 -5.06
CA THR A 148 5.43 -1.20 -5.63
C THR A 148 5.35 -1.01 -7.14
N LEU A 149 5.39 0.23 -7.63
CA LEU A 149 5.41 0.55 -9.05
C LEU A 149 6.68 0.00 -9.74
N ALA A 150 7.81 0.13 -9.07
CA ALA A 150 9.10 -0.33 -9.57
C ALA A 150 9.09 -1.85 -9.85
N LEU A 151 8.65 -2.63 -8.87
CA LEU A 151 8.60 -4.09 -8.96
C LEU A 151 7.57 -4.53 -9.99
N ALA A 152 6.41 -3.87 -10.08
CA ALA A 152 5.42 -4.12 -11.12
C ALA A 152 6.04 -4.00 -12.53
N ALA A 153 6.76 -2.90 -12.79
CA ALA A 153 7.40 -2.65 -14.08
C ALA A 153 8.55 -3.64 -14.38
N VAL A 154 9.33 -4.05 -13.36
CA VAL A 154 10.39 -5.07 -13.51
C VAL A 154 9.81 -6.44 -13.85
N VAL A 155 8.78 -6.85 -13.10
CA VAL A 155 8.11 -8.16 -13.25
C VAL A 155 7.49 -8.27 -14.64
N ARG A 156 6.70 -7.27 -15.03
CA ARG A 156 6.01 -7.26 -16.32
C ARG A 156 5.89 -5.82 -16.83
N PRO A 157 6.58 -5.45 -17.93
CA PRO A 157 6.32 -4.18 -18.60
C PRO A 157 4.84 -4.06 -18.99
N PHE A 158 4.30 -2.86 -18.86
CA PHE A 158 2.89 -2.61 -19.12
C PHE A 158 2.65 -1.24 -19.76
N PRO A 159 1.66 -1.12 -20.65
CA PRO A 159 1.28 0.15 -21.26
C PRO A 159 0.69 1.09 -20.20
N VAL A 160 0.90 2.39 -20.37
CA VAL A 160 0.32 3.46 -19.56
C VAL A 160 -0.34 4.48 -20.47
N ASP A 161 -1.67 4.43 -20.57
CA ASP A 161 -2.45 5.33 -21.41
C ASP A 161 -3.20 6.33 -20.52
N LEU A 162 -2.43 7.24 -19.92
CA LEU A 162 -2.91 8.28 -19.02
C LEU A 162 -3.02 9.64 -19.73
N PRO A 163 -4.03 10.44 -19.39
CA PRO A 163 -4.09 11.84 -19.77
C PRO A 163 -2.96 12.65 -19.15
N ASN A 164 -2.40 13.58 -19.94
CA ASN A 164 -1.34 14.48 -19.46
C ASN A 164 -1.71 15.23 -18.18
N ASP A 165 -2.98 15.62 -18.02
CA ASP A 165 -3.44 16.30 -16.81
C ASP A 165 -3.42 15.39 -15.57
N TYR A 166 -3.69 14.09 -15.70
CA TYR A 166 -3.63 13.15 -14.57
C TYR A 166 -2.17 12.94 -14.17
N ILE A 167 -1.27 12.82 -15.15
CA ILE A 167 0.18 12.73 -14.95
C ILE A 167 0.71 13.99 -14.27
N VAL A 168 0.24 15.18 -14.66
CA VAL A 168 0.61 16.45 -14.04
C VAL A 168 0.09 16.56 -12.61
N VAL A 169 -1.18 16.18 -12.36
CA VAL A 169 -1.72 16.15 -10.99
C VAL A 169 -0.89 15.23 -10.09
N PHE A 170 -0.56 14.03 -10.57
CA PHE A 170 0.30 13.08 -9.85
C PHE A 170 1.71 13.65 -9.62
N GLY A 171 2.39 14.11 -10.67
CA GLY A 171 3.76 14.62 -10.59
C GLY A 171 3.92 15.87 -9.72
N LEU A 172 2.90 16.71 -9.63
CA LEU A 172 2.90 17.92 -8.81
C LEU A 172 2.34 17.71 -7.40
N ALA A 173 1.75 16.54 -7.09
CA ALA A 173 1.11 16.30 -5.80
C ALA A 173 2.03 16.59 -4.59
N PRO A 174 3.29 16.15 -4.54
CA PRO A 174 4.18 16.46 -3.42
C PRO A 174 4.54 17.95 -3.29
N LEU A 175 4.45 18.73 -4.37
CA LEU A 175 4.75 20.16 -4.33
C LEU A 175 3.72 20.96 -3.52
N VAL A 176 2.51 20.42 -3.35
CA VAL A 176 1.46 21.04 -2.53
C VAL A 176 1.90 21.16 -1.07
N LEU A 177 2.72 20.22 -0.57
CA LEU A 177 3.23 20.24 0.80
C LEU A 177 4.27 21.34 1.04
N VAL A 178 5.05 21.70 0.02
CA VAL A 178 6.21 22.62 0.15
C VAL A 178 5.88 23.92 0.91
N PRO A 179 4.86 24.72 0.54
CA PRO A 179 4.57 25.96 1.26
C PRO A 179 4.25 25.73 2.74
N PHE A 180 3.60 24.62 3.10
CA PHE A 180 3.23 24.32 4.49
C PHE A 180 4.42 23.81 5.30
N VAL A 181 5.25 22.96 4.71
CA VAL A 181 6.45 22.42 5.36
C VAL A 181 7.48 23.53 5.61
N LEU A 182 7.57 24.54 4.74
CA LEU A 182 8.43 25.72 4.92
C LEU A 182 8.00 26.65 6.07
N LEU A 183 6.75 26.55 6.56
CA LEU A 183 6.29 27.30 7.74
C LEU A 183 6.82 26.71 9.05
N GLY A 184 7.40 25.51 9.01
CA GLY A 184 8.02 24.85 10.17
C GLY A 184 7.03 24.09 11.07
N THR A 185 5.76 24.47 11.09
CA THR A 185 4.71 23.73 11.82
C THR A 185 3.46 23.54 10.97
N LEU A 186 2.97 22.30 10.92
CA LEU A 186 1.69 21.96 10.32
C LEU A 186 0.59 22.05 11.38
N THR A 187 -0.46 22.80 11.06
CA THR A 187 -1.59 23.06 11.96
C THR A 187 -2.86 22.43 11.38
N ALA A 188 -3.93 22.37 12.17
CA ALA A 188 -5.24 21.91 11.69
C ALA A 188 -5.75 22.67 10.46
N VAL A 189 -5.40 23.96 10.32
CA VAL A 189 -5.76 24.75 9.13
C VAL A 189 -5.05 24.21 7.89
N HIS A 190 -3.76 23.87 8.01
CA HIS A 190 -3.01 23.23 6.93
C HIS A 190 -3.61 21.87 6.59
N GLY A 191 -4.04 21.10 7.60
CA GLY A 191 -4.71 19.82 7.41
C GLY A 191 -6.00 19.92 6.60
N VAL A 192 -6.87 20.88 6.93
CA VAL A 192 -8.09 21.14 6.15
C VAL A 192 -7.77 21.49 4.71
N VAL A 193 -6.73 22.30 4.46
CA VAL A 193 -6.34 22.69 3.11
C VAL A 193 -5.80 21.49 2.31
N LEU A 194 -4.95 20.66 2.91
CA LEU A 194 -4.40 19.45 2.27
C LEU A 194 -5.49 18.43 1.95
N THR A 195 -6.39 18.17 2.89
CA THR A 195 -7.54 17.27 2.68
C THR A 195 -8.50 17.84 1.63
N ALA A 196 -8.75 19.16 1.62
CA ALA A 196 -9.55 19.79 0.57
C ALA A 196 -8.90 19.68 -0.81
N PHE A 197 -7.57 19.83 -0.89
CA PHE A 197 -6.83 19.61 -2.13
C PHE A 197 -6.94 18.16 -2.59
N PHE A 198 -6.78 17.18 -1.70
CA PHE A 198 -6.98 15.76 -2.01
C PHE A 198 -8.36 15.52 -2.64
N VAL A 199 -9.42 15.94 -1.93
CA VAL A 199 -10.81 15.78 -2.38
C VAL A 199 -11.04 16.48 -3.73
N PHE A 200 -10.45 17.66 -3.94
CA PHE A 200 -10.54 18.38 -5.21
C PHE A 200 -9.82 17.65 -6.35
N ALA A 201 -8.56 17.23 -6.15
CA ALA A 201 -7.77 16.55 -7.17
C ALA A 201 -8.39 15.19 -7.54
N PHE A 202 -8.82 14.44 -6.54
CA PHE A 202 -9.51 13.17 -6.70
C PHE A 202 -10.88 13.34 -7.39
N GLY A 203 -11.68 14.30 -6.93
CA GLY A 203 -12.96 14.65 -7.53
C GLY A 203 -12.82 15.14 -8.97
N TYR A 204 -11.77 15.90 -9.27
CA TYR A 204 -11.43 16.32 -10.62
C TYR A 204 -11.19 15.13 -11.56
N ILE A 205 -10.37 14.15 -11.14
CA ILE A 205 -10.10 12.94 -11.91
C ILE A 205 -11.40 12.16 -12.16
N ILE A 206 -12.23 11.95 -11.14
CA ILE A 206 -13.49 11.20 -11.27
C ILE A 206 -14.49 11.91 -12.17
N VAL A 207 -14.69 13.22 -11.98
CA VAL A 207 -15.64 14.01 -12.78
C VAL A 207 -15.18 14.04 -14.23
N ARG A 208 -13.89 14.28 -14.46
CA ARG A 208 -13.33 14.28 -15.81
C ARG A 208 -13.47 12.91 -16.47
N GLU A 209 -13.28 11.84 -15.72
CA GLU A 209 -13.45 10.49 -16.25
C GLU A 209 -14.89 10.17 -16.63
N ARG A 210 -15.86 10.61 -15.83
CA ARG A 210 -17.29 10.46 -16.15
C ARG A 210 -17.71 11.26 -17.38
N GLN A 211 -17.02 12.37 -17.68
CA GLN A 211 -17.32 13.23 -18.82
C GLN A 211 -16.58 12.81 -20.10
N ARG A 212 -15.61 11.90 -20.01
CA ARG A 212 -14.84 11.43 -21.17
C ARG A 212 -15.68 10.49 -22.04
N GLU A 213 -15.70 10.77 -23.34
CA GLU A 213 -16.28 9.87 -24.35
C GLU A 213 -15.45 8.57 -24.51
N VAL A 214 -14.15 8.66 -24.22
CA VAL A 214 -13.17 7.57 -24.27
C VAL A 214 -12.54 7.42 -22.87
N PRO A 215 -12.88 6.34 -22.14
CA PRO A 215 -12.22 6.00 -20.88
C PRO A 215 -10.71 5.90 -21.02
N VAL A 216 -9.99 6.21 -19.93
CA VAL A 216 -8.54 6.03 -19.82
C VAL A 216 -8.18 4.54 -19.96
N PHE A 217 -7.01 4.23 -20.56
CA PHE A 217 -6.57 2.87 -20.93
C PHE A 217 -7.36 2.18 -22.04
N ARG A 218 -7.92 2.95 -22.99
CA ARG A 218 -8.69 2.40 -24.11
C ARG A 218 -7.88 2.19 -25.40
N ASN A 219 -6.66 2.73 -25.50
CA ASN A 219 -5.80 2.55 -26.69
C ASN A 219 -4.85 1.34 -26.63
N THR A 220 -4.90 0.56 -25.56
CA THR A 220 -4.41 -0.83 -25.59
C THR A 220 -5.36 -1.63 -26.49
N GLU A 221 -4.94 -2.78 -27.06
CA GLU A 221 -5.71 -3.68 -27.98
C GLU A 221 -7.18 -4.01 -27.54
N LEU A 222 -7.53 -3.59 -26.34
CA LEU A 222 -8.76 -3.70 -25.57
C LEU A 222 -9.90 -2.75 -25.98
N GLY A 223 -9.61 -1.52 -26.42
CA GLY A 223 -10.67 -0.55 -26.77
C GLY A 223 -11.20 -0.68 -28.19
N GLU A 224 -10.39 -1.20 -29.11
CA GLU A 224 -10.80 -1.50 -30.49
C GLU A 224 -11.77 -2.68 -30.55
N GLN A 225 -11.63 -3.66 -29.66
CA GLN A 225 -12.48 -4.86 -29.64
C GLN A 225 -13.88 -4.62 -29.04
N LEU A 226 -14.19 -3.40 -28.59
CA LEU A 226 -15.51 -3.03 -28.09
C LEU A 226 -16.46 -2.51 -29.20
N ARG A 227 -16.00 -2.22 -30.42
CA ARG A 227 -16.87 -1.84 -31.55
C ARG A 227 -16.24 -2.16 -32.92
N SER A 228 -16.64 -3.25 -33.57
CA SER A 228 -17.01 -3.20 -35.01
C SER A 228 -17.67 -4.48 -35.56
N ASP A 229 -17.21 -5.70 -35.25
CA ASP A 229 -17.52 -6.82 -36.18
C ASP A 229 -18.28 -8.04 -35.62
N GLY A 230 -18.86 -8.01 -34.42
CA GLY A 230 -19.75 -9.10 -33.96
C GLY A 230 -19.11 -10.50 -33.99
N GLY A 231 -17.78 -10.58 -33.92
CA GLY A 231 -16.97 -11.79 -33.90
C GLY A 231 -16.05 -11.76 -32.69
N THR A 232 -16.12 -12.82 -31.89
CA THR A 232 -15.42 -12.98 -30.61
C THR A 232 -13.93 -13.22 -30.80
N ALA A 233 -13.13 -12.21 -30.47
CA ALA A 233 -11.73 -12.38 -30.11
C ALA A 233 -11.38 -11.27 -29.10
N THR A 234 -11.89 -11.40 -27.87
CA THR A 234 -11.90 -10.29 -26.89
C THR A 234 -12.07 -10.82 -25.48
N ARG A 235 -11.12 -10.59 -24.56
CA ARG A 235 -11.20 -10.58 -23.06
C ARG A 235 -12.07 -11.63 -22.30
N SER A 236 -12.70 -12.58 -22.99
CA SER A 236 -13.68 -13.56 -22.53
C SER A 236 -13.02 -14.69 -21.74
N ASP A 237 -11.73 -14.95 -21.99
CA ASP A 237 -10.97 -15.96 -21.27
C ASP A 237 -10.29 -15.41 -20.00
N ALA A 238 -10.16 -14.08 -19.87
CA ALA A 238 -9.49 -13.42 -18.72
C ALA A 238 -10.48 -12.86 -17.69
N LEU A 239 -11.67 -12.44 -18.13
CA LEU A 239 -12.86 -12.46 -17.27
C LEU A 239 -13.37 -13.90 -17.25
N GLU A 240 -12.54 -14.81 -16.75
CA GLU A 240 -12.91 -16.18 -16.38
C GLU A 240 -14.33 -16.15 -15.80
N GLU A 241 -15.23 -17.04 -16.22
CA GLU A 241 -16.62 -17.06 -15.77
C GLU A 241 -16.65 -16.86 -14.26
N ILE A 242 -17.00 -15.65 -13.83
CA ILE A 242 -16.98 -15.29 -12.43
C ILE A 242 -18.01 -16.20 -11.80
N PRO A 243 -17.63 -17.14 -10.91
CA PRO A 243 -18.56 -18.16 -10.42
C PRO A 243 -19.84 -17.55 -9.83
N GLU A 244 -19.70 -16.36 -9.25
CA GLU A 244 -20.77 -15.55 -8.70
C GLU A 244 -21.81 -15.11 -9.75
N GLU A 245 -21.48 -14.98 -11.04
CA GLU A 245 -22.46 -14.66 -12.10
C GLU A 245 -23.57 -15.70 -12.19
N ARG A 246 -23.21 -16.98 -12.07
CA ARG A 246 -24.18 -18.07 -12.11
C ARG A 246 -25.10 -18.06 -10.88
N VAL A 247 -24.58 -17.59 -9.74
CA VAL A 247 -25.33 -17.52 -8.48
C VAL A 247 -26.22 -16.28 -8.44
N LEU A 248 -25.74 -15.15 -8.94
CA LEU A 248 -26.45 -13.86 -8.92
C LEU A 248 -27.55 -13.77 -9.97
N GLY A 249 -27.45 -14.50 -11.09
CA GLY A 249 -28.44 -14.47 -12.17
C GLY A 249 -28.67 -13.04 -12.67
N ASP A 250 -29.92 -12.58 -12.65
CA ASP A 250 -30.29 -11.23 -13.14
C ASP A 250 -29.63 -10.09 -12.35
N LEU A 251 -29.27 -10.30 -11.08
CA LEU A 251 -28.60 -9.30 -10.24
C LEU A 251 -27.21 -8.94 -10.78
N ALA A 252 -26.56 -9.83 -11.54
CA ALA A 252 -25.26 -9.57 -12.16
C ALA A 252 -25.31 -8.44 -13.20
N ASN A 253 -26.50 -8.07 -13.68
CA ASN A 253 -26.68 -6.91 -14.56
C ASN A 253 -26.61 -5.56 -13.82
N SER A 254 -26.67 -5.56 -12.48
CA SER A 254 -26.56 -4.35 -11.68
C SER A 254 -25.11 -4.05 -11.32
N GLY A 255 -24.61 -2.87 -11.71
CA GLY A 255 -23.26 -2.43 -11.33
C GLY A 255 -23.07 -2.28 -9.83
N LEU A 256 -24.15 -1.99 -9.09
CA LEU A 256 -24.11 -1.85 -7.63
C LEU A 256 -23.78 -3.16 -6.92
N VAL A 257 -24.18 -4.30 -7.48
CA VAL A 257 -23.87 -5.63 -6.90
C VAL A 257 -22.36 -5.89 -6.99
N TRP A 258 -21.75 -5.55 -8.12
CA TRP A 258 -20.30 -5.67 -8.30
C TRP A 258 -19.52 -4.71 -7.41
N ILE A 259 -20.03 -3.51 -7.17
CA ILE A 259 -19.48 -2.58 -6.18
C ILE A 259 -19.57 -3.18 -4.77
N ALA A 260 -20.72 -3.72 -4.37
CA ALA A 260 -20.88 -4.35 -3.07
C ALA A 260 -19.90 -5.53 -2.88
N LEU A 261 -19.74 -6.36 -3.92
CA LEU A 261 -18.76 -7.45 -3.90
C LEU A 261 -17.31 -6.95 -3.88
N SER A 262 -17.02 -5.82 -4.52
CA SER A 262 -15.70 -5.16 -4.44
C SER A 262 -15.40 -4.70 -3.01
N LEU A 263 -16.40 -4.16 -2.29
CA LEU A 263 -16.26 -3.82 -0.87
C LEU A 263 -16.02 -5.06 0.00
N VAL A 264 -16.70 -6.17 -0.29
CA VAL A 264 -16.46 -7.44 0.42
C VAL A 264 -15.05 -7.96 0.17
N ALA A 265 -14.56 -7.88 -1.08
CA ALA A 265 -13.19 -8.25 -1.41
C ALA A 265 -12.17 -7.35 -0.69
N LEU A 266 -12.41 -6.04 -0.65
CA LEU A 266 -11.56 -5.09 0.07
C LEU A 266 -11.54 -5.38 1.59
N ALA A 267 -12.69 -5.65 2.20
CA ALA A 267 -12.74 -6.07 3.61
C ALA A 267 -11.97 -7.38 3.86
N GLY A 268 -11.99 -8.31 2.89
CA GLY A 268 -11.19 -9.53 2.95
C GLY A 268 -9.69 -9.29 2.75
N ILE A 269 -9.28 -8.21 2.08
CA ILE A 269 -7.87 -7.77 1.99
C ILE A 269 -7.40 -7.25 3.35
N VAL A 270 -8.18 -6.36 3.97
CA VAL A 270 -7.90 -5.83 5.32
C VAL A 270 -7.81 -6.98 6.34
N PHE A 271 -8.76 -7.92 6.30
CA PHE A 271 -8.70 -9.10 7.19
C PHE A 271 -7.49 -10.00 6.90
N ALA A 272 -7.04 -10.10 5.65
CA ALA A 272 -5.83 -10.83 5.31
C ALA A 272 -4.58 -10.13 5.85
N ALA A 273 -4.54 -8.80 5.89
CA ALA A 273 -3.48 -8.04 6.54
C ALA A 273 -3.45 -8.34 8.06
N MET A 274 -4.59 -8.34 8.74
CA MET A 274 -4.67 -8.72 10.17
C MET A 274 -4.13 -10.13 10.45
N LEU A 275 -4.42 -11.11 9.58
CA LEU A 275 -3.82 -12.45 9.70
C LEU A 275 -2.30 -12.41 9.52
N LEU A 276 -1.81 -11.66 8.54
CA LEU A 276 -0.38 -11.54 8.29
C LEU A 276 0.36 -10.86 9.44
N GLU A 277 -0.27 -9.89 10.10
CA GLU A 277 0.23 -9.22 11.28
C GLU A 277 0.37 -10.19 12.46
N GLY A 278 -0.74 -10.76 12.96
CA GLY A 278 -0.68 -11.65 14.13
C GLY A 278 0.14 -12.92 13.90
N GLY A 279 0.16 -13.44 12.67
CA GLY A 279 1.01 -14.59 12.33
C GLY A 279 2.52 -14.28 12.39
N SER A 280 2.92 -13.02 12.24
CA SER A 280 4.33 -12.63 12.17
C SER A 280 4.95 -12.34 13.53
N GLU A 281 4.14 -11.89 14.48
CA GLU A 281 4.54 -11.61 15.86
C GLU A 281 5.18 -12.83 16.51
N VAL A 282 4.48 -13.97 16.52
CA VAL A 282 4.98 -15.21 17.12
C VAL A 282 6.19 -15.80 16.40
N VAL A 283 6.31 -15.59 15.09
CA VAL A 283 7.51 -16.01 14.35
C VAL A 283 8.73 -15.22 14.82
N ILE A 284 8.55 -13.92 15.11
CA ILE A 284 9.64 -12.99 15.40
C ILE A 284 10.02 -12.96 16.87
N GLU A 285 9.08 -13.15 17.80
CA GLU A 285 9.39 -13.44 19.21
C GLU A 285 10.33 -14.64 19.34
N GLY A 286 10.13 -15.68 18.53
CA GLY A 286 11.02 -16.83 18.44
C GLY A 286 12.46 -16.50 18.01
N PHE A 287 12.69 -15.32 17.42
CA PHE A 287 14.01 -14.82 17.03
C PHE A 287 14.60 -13.78 18.01
N GLY A 288 13.90 -13.41 19.09
CA GLY A 288 14.43 -12.54 20.15
C GLY A 288 14.59 -11.07 19.77
N ILE A 289 13.75 -10.56 18.85
CA ILE A 289 13.71 -9.14 18.45
C ILE A 289 12.70 -8.41 19.36
N SER A 290 13.00 -7.20 19.81
CA SER A 290 12.13 -6.44 20.74
C SER A 290 10.81 -5.99 20.10
N GLU A 291 9.71 -6.11 20.86
CA GLU A 291 8.33 -5.81 20.47
C GLU A 291 8.15 -4.41 19.84
N THR A 292 8.84 -3.39 20.37
CA THR A 292 8.62 -1.98 19.97
C THR A 292 9.22 -1.63 18.59
N VAL A 293 10.38 -2.20 18.24
CA VAL A 293 11.02 -1.99 16.92
C VAL A 293 10.37 -2.89 15.86
N PHE A 294 9.84 -4.03 16.32
CA PHE A 294 9.12 -5.02 15.53
C PHE A 294 7.80 -4.46 14.97
N GLY A 295 6.92 -3.91 15.81
CA GLY A 295 5.58 -3.47 15.40
C GLY A 295 5.59 -2.48 14.21
N ALA A 296 6.29 -1.35 14.33
CA ALA A 296 6.28 -0.33 13.28
C ALA A 296 6.97 -0.77 11.98
N THR A 297 8.08 -1.51 12.08
CA THR A 297 8.85 -1.95 10.90
C THR A 297 8.10 -3.05 10.14
N PHE A 298 7.53 -4.00 10.87
CA PHE A 298 6.79 -5.10 10.28
C PHE A 298 5.45 -4.64 9.69
N LEU A 299 4.75 -3.75 10.39
CA LEU A 299 3.52 -3.15 9.88
C LEU A 299 3.76 -2.38 8.57
N THR A 300 4.80 -1.54 8.51
CA THR A 300 5.18 -0.82 7.27
C THR A 300 5.47 -1.76 6.11
N LEU A 301 6.11 -2.89 6.40
CA LEU A 301 6.44 -3.92 5.42
C LEU A 301 5.20 -4.67 4.93
N LEU A 302 4.25 -4.93 5.82
CA LEU A 302 2.96 -5.53 5.50
C LEU A 302 2.11 -4.61 4.63
N LEU A 303 2.02 -3.33 4.98
CA LEU A 303 1.36 -2.29 4.17
C LEU A 303 1.97 -2.23 2.76
N THR A 304 3.31 -2.22 2.68
CA THR A 304 4.01 -2.27 1.39
C THR A 304 3.69 -3.56 0.61
N PHE A 305 3.54 -4.69 1.30
CA PHE A 305 3.21 -5.96 0.66
C PHE A 305 1.79 -5.99 0.08
N GLU A 306 0.82 -5.42 0.78
CA GLU A 306 -0.54 -5.22 0.26
C GLU A 306 -0.51 -4.40 -1.04
N ASP A 307 0.17 -3.26 -1.02
CA ASP A 307 0.32 -2.39 -2.18
C ASP A 307 0.96 -3.08 -3.38
N ILE A 308 1.99 -3.88 -3.11
CA ILE A 308 2.64 -4.75 -4.10
C ILE A 308 1.59 -5.68 -4.73
N MET A 309 0.72 -6.30 -3.95
CA MET A 309 -0.32 -7.20 -4.47
C MET A 309 -1.38 -6.44 -5.27
N LEU A 310 -1.87 -5.31 -4.74
CA LEU A 310 -2.85 -4.44 -5.40
C LEU A 310 -2.33 -3.81 -6.70
N THR A 311 -1.02 -3.79 -6.93
CA THR A 311 -0.42 -3.22 -8.14
C THR A 311 0.10 -4.28 -9.11
N ILE A 312 0.82 -5.29 -8.64
CA ILE A 312 1.45 -6.30 -9.49
C ILE A 312 0.42 -7.27 -10.03
N GLU A 313 -0.54 -7.72 -9.23
CA GLU A 313 -1.48 -8.76 -9.66
C GLU A 313 -2.40 -8.27 -10.80
N PRO A 314 -2.97 -7.05 -10.76
CA PRO A 314 -3.72 -6.53 -11.91
C PRO A 314 -2.85 -6.38 -13.15
N VAL A 315 -1.61 -5.89 -13.02
CA VAL A 315 -0.65 -5.81 -14.13
C VAL A 315 -0.38 -7.19 -14.73
N ARG A 316 -0.18 -8.21 -13.89
CA ARG A 316 0.02 -9.61 -14.33
C ARG A 316 -1.22 -10.22 -14.97
N ARG A 317 -2.42 -9.78 -14.61
CA ARG A 317 -3.68 -10.24 -15.21
C ARG A 317 -4.11 -9.45 -16.45
N GLY A 318 -3.34 -8.43 -16.84
CA GLY A 318 -3.66 -7.60 -18.01
C GLY A 318 -4.66 -6.49 -17.74
N PHE A 319 -4.75 -6.06 -16.48
CA PHE A 319 -5.51 -4.90 -16.01
C PHE A 319 -4.56 -3.83 -15.41
N PRO A 320 -3.53 -3.36 -16.15
CA PRO A 320 -2.57 -2.38 -15.63
C PRO A 320 -3.24 -1.07 -15.17
N GLU A 321 -4.42 -0.74 -15.70
CA GLU A 321 -5.22 0.41 -15.28
C GLU A 321 -5.61 0.36 -13.80
N ILE A 322 -5.77 -0.83 -13.21
CA ILE A 322 -6.04 -0.96 -11.77
C ILE A 322 -4.78 -0.65 -10.97
N GLY A 323 -3.65 -1.25 -11.33
CA GLY A 323 -2.39 -1.04 -10.60
C GLY A 323 -1.86 0.39 -10.71
N VAL A 324 -2.00 1.03 -11.88
CA VAL A 324 -1.66 2.45 -12.04
C VAL A 324 -2.65 3.34 -11.27
N GLY A 325 -3.92 2.97 -11.23
CA GLY A 325 -4.93 3.64 -10.40
C GLY A 325 -4.58 3.59 -8.91
N ASN A 326 -4.15 2.42 -8.41
CA ASN A 326 -3.65 2.24 -7.04
C ASN A 326 -2.51 3.22 -6.76
N VAL A 327 -1.42 3.14 -7.54
CA VAL A 327 -0.23 3.98 -7.34
C VAL A 327 -0.54 5.48 -7.36
N ILE A 328 -1.33 5.95 -8.32
CA ILE A 328 -1.66 7.39 -8.42
C ILE A 328 -2.53 7.82 -7.24
N GLY A 329 -3.55 7.02 -6.91
CA GLY A 329 -4.46 7.32 -5.80
C GLY A 329 -3.71 7.34 -4.47
N SER A 330 -2.99 6.27 -4.15
CA SER A 330 -2.22 6.09 -2.92
C SER A 330 -1.19 7.19 -2.72
N VAL A 331 -0.36 7.49 -3.73
CA VAL A 331 0.63 8.58 -3.63
C VAL A 331 -0.04 9.93 -3.41
N LEU A 332 -1.11 10.23 -4.15
CA LEU A 332 -1.85 11.47 -3.98
C LEU A 332 -2.43 11.55 -2.56
N PHE A 333 -3.01 10.47 -2.05
CA PHE A 333 -3.57 10.38 -0.71
C PHE A 333 -2.50 10.53 0.37
N SER A 334 -1.41 9.77 0.30
CA SER A 334 -0.27 9.80 1.23
C SER A 334 0.27 11.23 1.41
N VAL A 335 0.55 11.96 0.32
CA VAL A 335 1.15 13.30 0.41
C VAL A 335 0.14 14.43 0.64
N THR A 336 -1.16 14.14 0.64
CA THR A 336 -2.21 15.15 0.86
C THR A 336 -3.22 14.72 1.91
N GLY A 337 -4.11 13.80 1.58
CA GLY A 337 -5.16 13.30 2.48
C GLY A 337 -4.64 12.78 3.81
N ASN A 338 -3.64 11.87 3.81
CA ASN A 338 -3.13 11.26 5.04
C ASN A 338 -2.47 12.32 5.95
N ILE A 339 -1.53 13.11 5.42
CA ILE A 339 -0.93 14.24 6.16
C ILE A 339 -1.99 15.25 6.61
N GLY A 340 -3.03 15.47 5.79
CA GLY A 340 -4.17 16.31 6.13
C GLY A 340 -4.94 15.82 7.34
N VAL A 341 -5.16 14.51 7.45
CA VAL A 341 -5.81 13.86 8.59
C VAL A 341 -4.92 13.93 9.84
N ILE A 342 -3.64 13.60 9.73
CA ILE A 342 -2.68 13.68 10.85
C ILE A 342 -2.68 15.08 11.46
N THR A 343 -2.55 16.10 10.61
CA THR A 343 -2.41 17.50 11.04
C THR A 343 -3.73 18.11 11.51
N PHE A 344 -4.87 17.49 11.20
CA PHE A 344 -6.17 17.88 11.74
C PHE A 344 -6.31 17.50 13.22
N LEU A 345 -5.67 16.40 13.64
CA LEU A 345 -5.73 15.93 15.03
C LEU A 345 -4.66 16.55 15.92
N SER A 346 -3.45 16.72 15.39
CA SER A 346 -2.30 17.19 16.18
C SER A 346 -1.43 18.14 15.36
N GLU A 347 -0.84 19.13 16.03
CA GLU A 347 0.15 20.00 15.40
C GLU A 347 1.46 19.24 15.18
N VAL A 348 1.99 19.29 13.95
CA VAL A 348 3.21 18.55 13.60
C VAL A 348 4.36 19.53 13.36
N THR A 349 5.39 19.46 14.19
CA THR A 349 6.62 20.23 13.98
C THR A 349 7.48 19.54 12.91
N ILE A 350 7.87 20.28 11.88
CA ILE A 350 8.67 19.77 10.77
C ILE A 350 10.12 19.64 11.18
N SER A 351 10.65 18.42 11.10
CA SER A 351 12.07 18.17 11.31
C SER A 351 12.92 18.65 10.12
N PRO A 352 14.18 19.03 10.34
CA PRO A 352 15.09 19.41 9.26
C PRO A 352 15.32 18.30 8.21
N SER A 353 15.19 17.02 8.60
CA SER A 353 15.34 15.89 7.68
C SER A 353 14.22 15.84 6.64
N VAL A 354 13.00 16.26 7.00
CA VAL A 354 11.87 16.35 6.05
C VAL A 354 12.19 17.36 4.95
N LEU A 355 12.72 18.53 5.31
CA LEU A 355 13.06 19.59 4.36
C LEU A 355 14.26 19.24 3.47
N THR A 356 15.24 18.53 4.00
CA THR A 356 16.53 18.29 3.32
C THR A 356 16.58 17.00 2.54
N VAL A 357 15.82 15.97 2.94
CA VAL A 357 15.89 14.63 2.35
C VAL A 357 14.53 14.07 1.98
N HIS A 358 13.58 13.95 2.92
CA HIS A 358 12.33 13.21 2.66
C HIS A 358 11.44 13.88 1.61
N LEU A 359 11.15 15.18 1.76
CA LEU A 359 10.31 15.91 0.82
C LEU A 359 11.00 16.10 -0.55
N PRO A 360 12.28 16.48 -0.65
CA PRO A 360 12.99 16.51 -1.94
C PRO A 360 13.02 15.16 -2.65
N ALA A 361 13.26 14.06 -1.92
CA ALA A 361 13.22 12.72 -2.49
C ALA A 361 11.81 12.40 -3.03
N MET A 362 10.76 12.70 -2.27
CA MET A 362 9.38 12.47 -2.70
C MET A 362 9.04 13.24 -3.98
N ILE A 363 9.44 14.51 -4.06
CA ILE A 363 9.25 15.34 -5.26
C ILE A 363 9.99 14.75 -6.47
N VAL A 364 11.27 14.40 -6.32
CA VAL A 364 12.10 13.91 -7.43
C VAL A 364 11.61 12.54 -7.91
N VAL A 365 11.36 11.61 -7.00
CA VAL A 365 10.93 10.24 -7.34
C VAL A 365 9.55 10.26 -7.99
N THR A 366 8.61 11.07 -7.48
CA THR A 366 7.28 11.24 -8.08
C THR A 366 7.35 11.90 -9.45
N ALA A 367 8.19 12.92 -9.63
CA ALA A 367 8.38 13.58 -10.93
C ALA A 367 8.98 12.62 -11.98
N ILE A 368 9.93 11.76 -11.58
CA ILE A 368 10.50 10.74 -12.45
C ILE A 368 9.45 9.68 -12.81
N ALA A 369 8.64 9.22 -11.85
CA ALA A 369 7.54 8.31 -12.12
C ALA A 369 6.50 8.92 -13.07
N ALA A 370 6.17 10.21 -12.90
CA ALA A 370 5.28 10.93 -13.80
C ALA A 370 5.86 11.00 -15.23
N TYR A 371 7.16 11.22 -15.37
CA TYR A 371 7.84 11.17 -16.66
C TYR A 371 7.79 9.75 -17.27
N CYS A 372 8.00 8.70 -16.48
CA CYS A 372 7.87 7.31 -16.94
C CYS A 372 6.44 6.99 -17.43
N PHE A 373 5.42 7.52 -16.75
CA PHE A 373 4.02 7.42 -17.21
C PHE A 373 3.78 8.20 -18.50
N TYR A 374 4.41 9.36 -18.67
CA TYR A 374 4.32 10.17 -19.89
C TYR A 374 4.91 9.48 -21.12
N GLU A 375 5.90 8.58 -20.96
CA GLU A 375 6.42 7.78 -22.08
C GLU A 375 5.37 6.82 -22.69
N GLY A 376 4.25 6.60 -22.01
CA GLY A 376 3.16 5.73 -22.50
C GLY A 376 3.35 4.24 -22.20
N GLU A 377 4.49 3.85 -21.63
CA GLU A 377 4.79 2.46 -21.28
C GLU A 377 5.76 2.38 -20.09
N MET A 378 5.41 1.60 -19.07
CA MET A 378 6.32 1.25 -17.97
C MET A 378 7.21 0.09 -18.37
N LYS A 379 8.47 0.40 -18.70
CA LYS A 379 9.51 -0.56 -19.07
C LYS A 379 10.25 -1.06 -17.82
N ARG A 380 10.92 -2.22 -17.94
CA ARG A 380 11.73 -2.78 -16.83
C ARG A 380 12.76 -1.80 -16.30
N TRP A 381 13.39 -1.03 -17.19
CA TRP A 381 14.41 -0.07 -16.79
C TRP A 381 13.82 1.09 -15.98
N HIS A 382 12.57 1.53 -16.25
CA HIS A 382 11.86 2.49 -15.40
C HIS A 382 11.75 1.94 -13.97
N GLY A 383 11.39 0.67 -13.84
CA GLY A 383 11.33 0.01 -12.54
C GLY A 383 12.69 -0.08 -11.85
N CYS A 384 13.76 -0.47 -12.56
CA CYS A 384 15.11 -0.47 -12.00
C CYS A 384 15.57 0.93 -11.58
N LEU A 385 15.21 1.98 -12.33
CA LEU A 385 15.54 3.37 -11.99
C LEU A 385 14.81 3.78 -10.69
N LEU A 386 13.49 3.61 -10.63
CA LEU A 386 12.69 4.00 -9.46
C LEU A 386 13.11 3.22 -8.21
N GLY A 387 13.33 1.91 -8.32
CA GLY A 387 13.86 1.09 -7.23
C GLY A 387 15.28 1.47 -6.83
N GLY A 388 16.14 1.78 -7.80
CA GLY A 388 17.48 2.29 -7.52
C GLY A 388 17.48 3.62 -6.76
N LEU A 389 16.56 4.54 -7.11
CA LEU A 389 16.39 5.80 -6.41
C LEU A 389 15.87 5.61 -4.99
N TYR A 390 14.96 4.66 -4.78
CA TYR A 390 14.47 4.33 -3.45
C TYR A 390 15.55 3.72 -2.54
N VAL A 391 16.37 2.81 -3.09
CA VAL A 391 17.55 2.29 -2.38
C VAL A 391 18.53 3.41 -2.07
N ALA A 392 18.80 4.31 -3.02
CA ALA A 392 19.67 5.45 -2.80
C ALA A 392 19.13 6.38 -1.70
N TYR A 393 17.82 6.64 -1.69
CA TYR A 393 17.15 7.38 -0.61
C TYR A 393 17.36 6.72 0.75
N TRP A 394 17.15 5.40 0.87
CA TRP A 394 17.39 4.67 2.12
C TRP A 394 18.86 4.71 2.56
N VAL A 395 19.80 4.56 1.63
CA VAL A 395 21.24 4.68 1.95
C VAL A 395 21.56 6.06 2.47
N VAL A 396 21.06 7.12 1.83
CA VAL A 396 21.25 8.50 2.30
C VAL A 396 20.59 8.69 3.67
N ALA A 397 19.36 8.22 3.85
CA ALA A 397 18.62 8.35 5.10
C ALA A 397 19.40 7.69 6.27
N LEU A 398 19.88 6.46 6.07
CA LEU A 398 20.61 5.71 7.10
C LEU A 398 22.00 6.29 7.37
N VAL A 399 22.76 6.68 6.34
CA VAL A 399 24.14 7.17 6.49
C VAL A 399 24.19 8.60 7.02
N VAL A 400 23.24 9.46 6.62
CA VAL A 400 23.25 10.88 7.00
C VAL A 400 22.58 11.11 8.35
N PHE A 401 21.51 10.38 8.67
CA PHE A 401 20.73 10.61 9.89
C PHE A 401 20.98 9.59 11.01
N SER A 402 21.88 8.62 10.82
CA SER A 402 22.44 7.75 11.88
C SER A 402 21.42 7.17 12.86
N GLY A 403 20.25 6.74 12.37
CA GLY A 403 19.20 6.17 13.19
C GLY A 403 17.97 5.87 12.35
N VAL A 404 17.42 4.68 12.49
CA VAL A 404 16.02 4.45 12.13
C VAL A 404 15.21 5.48 12.93
N PRO A 405 14.26 6.22 12.33
CA PRO A 405 13.43 7.17 13.06
C PRO A 405 12.43 6.40 13.91
N ILE A 406 12.92 5.79 14.99
CA ILE A 406 12.13 5.35 16.13
C ILE A 406 12.64 6.24 17.26
N GLY A 407 11.74 7.03 17.82
CA GLY A 407 12.05 8.21 18.63
C GLY A 407 13.08 7.97 19.73
N GLU A 408 13.91 9.00 19.94
CA GLU A 408 14.29 9.37 21.30
C GLU A 408 13.18 10.21 21.92
#